data_AF-T1AXG8-F1
#
_entry.id   AF-T1AXG8-F1
#
_cell.length_a   1.000
_cell.length_b   1.000
_cell.length_c   1.000
_cell.angle_alpha   90.00
_cell.angle_beta   90.00
_cell.angle_gamma   90.00
#
_symmetry.space_group_name_H-M   'P 1'
#
loop_
_entity.id
_entity.type
_entity.pdbx_description
1 polymer ?
#
loop_
_entity_poly.entity_id
_entity_poly.type
_entity_poly.pdbx_seq_one_letter_code
_entity_poly.pdbx_strand_id
1 'polypeptide(L)' 'VIVHEATRFSGFGAELSATVQEECFWHLEAPIARVTGWDTPYPHAFEWDYFPGPARIAAALRAVMESAA' A
#
# COMPACT_ATOMS: atom_id res chain seq x y z
N VAL A 1 4.42 -5.48 -0.36
CA VAL A 1 3.30 -4.56 -0.64
C VAL A 1 2.19 -4.83 0.37
N ILE A 2 1.70 -3.81 1.07
CA ILE A 2 0.59 -3.91 2.03
C ILE A 2 -0.68 -3.36 1.39
N VAL A 3 -1.81 -4.05 1.56
CA VAL A 3 -3.10 -3.66 0.96
C VAL A 3 -4.20 -3.66 2.02
N HIS A 4 -5.01 -2.60 2.08
CA HIS A 4 -6.23 -2.52 2.91
C HIS A 4 -7.18 -1.40 2.44
N GLU A 5 -8.47 -1.50 2.74
CA GLU A 5 -9.48 -0.53 2.28
C GLU A 5 -9.48 0.81 3.02
N ALA A 6 -9.07 0.80 4.29
CA ALA A 6 -9.02 2.00 5.13
C ALA A 6 -8.12 3.10 4.55
N THR A 7 -8.30 4.33 5.04
CA THR A 7 -7.48 5.49 4.69
C THR A 7 -5.99 5.23 4.93
N ARG A 8 -5.14 5.93 4.17
CA ARG A 8 -3.69 5.69 4.16
C ARG A 8 -3.02 6.21 5.41
N PHE A 9 -3.36 7.44 5.78
CA PHE A 9 -2.78 8.14 6.91
C PHE A 9 -3.23 7.49 8.21
N SER A 10 -2.27 7.15 9.07
CA SER A 10 -2.51 6.47 10.35
C SER A 10 -3.32 5.16 10.27
N GLY A 11 -3.44 4.54 9.09
CA GLY A 11 -4.07 3.23 8.92
C GLY A 11 -3.17 2.10 9.39
N PHE A 12 -3.72 0.90 9.62
CA PHE A 12 -2.97 -0.24 10.16
C PHE A 12 -1.78 -0.67 9.27
N GLY A 13 -1.83 -0.39 7.97
CA GLY A 13 -0.68 -0.62 7.09
C GLY A 13 0.55 0.22 7.43
N ALA A 14 0.42 1.32 8.17
CA ALA A 14 1.56 2.07 8.69
C ALA A 14 2.32 1.28 9.77
N GLU A 15 1.60 0.64 10.68
CA GLU A 15 2.17 -0.23 11.72
C GLU A 15 2.91 -1.40 11.09
N LEU A 16 2.25 -2.13 10.18
CA LEU A 16 2.87 -3.24 9.46
C LEU A 16 4.14 -2.80 8.70
N SER A 17 4.12 -1.61 8.09
CA SER A 17 5.29 -1.08 7.40
C SER A 17 6.44 -0.75 8.34
N ALA A 18 6.15 -0.19 9.52
CA ALA A 18 7.16 0.13 10.53
C ALA A 18 7.78 -1.15 11.11
N THR A 19 6.96 -2.12 11.51
CA THR A 19 7.44 -3.39 12.05
C THR A 19 8.32 -4.14 11.04
N VAL A 20 7.90 -4.24 9.77
CA VAL A 20 8.73 -4.90 8.74
C VAL A 20 10.02 -4.12 8.50
N GLN A 21 9.98 -2.78 8.53
CA GLN A 21 11.18 -1.97 8.36
C GLN A 21 12.19 -2.18 9.50
N GLU A 22 11.72 -2.34 10.74
CA GLU A 22 12.54 -2.62 11.93
C GLU A 22 13.15 -4.03 11.88
N GLU A 23 12.31 -5.05 11.65
CA GLU A 23 12.70 -6.45 11.74
C GLU A 23 13.44 -6.97 10.48
N CYS A 24 13.23 -6.34 9.32
CA CYS A 24 13.74 -6.82 8.03
C CYS A 24 14.64 -5.81 7.32
N PHE A 25 15.18 -4.80 8.01
CA PHE A 25 15.96 -3.70 7.41
C PHE A 25 16.99 -4.17 6.37
N TRP A 26 17.78 -5.20 6.69
CA TRP A 26 18.85 -5.70 5.82
C TRP A 26 18.39 -6.66 4.72
N HIS A 27 17.14 -7.12 4.76
CA HIS A 27 16.58 -8.07 3.79
C HIS A 27 15.64 -7.38 2.78
N LEU A 28 15.43 -6.08 2.93
CA LEU A 28 14.55 -5.31 2.05
C LEU A 28 15.30 -4.89 0.79
N GLU A 29 15.03 -5.59 -0.31
CA GLU A 29 15.55 -5.26 -1.64
C GLU A 29 14.80 -4.12 -2.34
N ALA A 30 13.67 -3.67 -1.77
CA ALA A 30 12.88 -2.58 -2.30
C ALA A 30 12.07 -1.88 -1.20
N PRO A 31 11.64 -0.62 -1.42
CA PRO A 31 10.79 0.10 -0.47
C PRO A 31 9.44 -0.61 -0.23
N ILE A 32 8.99 -0.60 1.03
CA ILE A 32 7.67 -1.13 1.40
C ILE A 32 6.56 -0.23 0.80
N ALA A 33 5.90 -0.70 -0.26
CA ALA A 33 4.74 -0.01 -0.83
C ALA A 33 3.43 -0.33 -0.08
N ARG A 34 2.53 0.66 -0.01
CA ARG A 34 1.18 0.54 0.57
C ARG A 34 0.13 0.98 -0.45
N VAL A 35 -0.86 0.12 -0.72
CA VAL A 35 -2.01 0.41 -1.60
C VAL A 35 -3.27 0.42 -0.74
N THR A 36 -3.86 1.59 -0.55
CA THR A 36 -4.93 1.80 0.43
C THR A 36 -6.09 2.60 -0.15
N GLY A 37 -7.15 2.78 0.64
CA GLY A 37 -8.09 3.89 0.41
C GLY A 37 -7.38 5.24 0.45
N TRP A 38 -7.99 6.24 -0.19
CA TRP A 38 -7.49 7.63 -0.18
C TRP A 38 -7.79 8.29 1.16
N ASP A 39 -7.10 9.39 1.49
CA ASP A 39 -7.32 10.14 2.73
C ASP A 39 -8.54 11.06 2.61
N THR A 40 -9.70 10.44 2.35
CA THR A 40 -11.00 11.07 2.17
C THR A 40 -12.07 10.19 2.82
N PRO A 41 -13.23 10.74 3.22
CA PRO A 41 -14.40 9.93 3.52
C PRO A 41 -14.74 9.01 2.34
N TYR A 42 -15.29 7.83 2.63
CA TYR A 42 -15.62 6.84 1.60
C TYR A 42 -16.75 7.37 0.71
N PRO A 43 -16.55 7.51 -0.61
CA PRO A 43 -17.55 8.07 -1.51
C PRO A 43 -18.55 7.01 -1.98
N HIS A 44 -19.82 7.40 -2.16
CA HIS A 44 -20.81 6.50 -2.74
C HIS A 44 -20.67 6.39 -4.28
N ALA A 45 -20.67 7.51 -5.01
CA ALA A 45 -20.65 7.50 -6.47
C ALA A 45 -19.29 7.10 -7.06
N PHE A 46 -18.21 7.29 -6.31
CA PHE A 46 -16.82 7.08 -6.74
C PHE A 46 -16.17 5.87 -6.05
N GLU A 47 -16.98 4.89 -5.64
CA GLU A 47 -16.50 3.72 -4.92
C GLU A 47 -15.38 3.00 -5.68
N TRP A 48 -15.52 2.80 -6.99
CA TRP A 48 -14.51 2.11 -7.79
C TRP A 48 -13.23 2.91 -8.06
N ASP A 49 -13.30 4.23 -7.96
CA ASP A 49 -12.12 5.11 -8.03
C ASP A 49 -11.40 5.17 -6.67
N TYR A 50 -12.14 4.97 -5.57
CA TYR A 50 -11.61 4.94 -4.21
C TYR A 50 -11.01 3.57 -3.84
N PHE A 51 -11.73 2.49 -4.15
CA PHE A 51 -11.38 1.13 -3.74
C PHE A 51 -9.99 0.74 -4.28
N PRO A 52 -9.12 0.09 -3.47
CA PRO A 52 -7.82 -0.38 -3.92
C PRO A 52 -7.95 -1.62 -4.81
N GLY A 53 -8.50 -1.44 -6.02
CA GLY A 53 -8.80 -2.52 -6.95
C GLY A 53 -7.57 -3.14 -7.64
N PRO A 54 -7.77 -4.22 -8.42
CA PRO A 54 -6.69 -5.02 -9.01
C PRO A 54 -5.67 -4.22 -9.83
N ALA A 55 -6.11 -3.20 -10.57
CA ALA A 55 -5.21 -2.37 -11.38
C ALA A 55 -4.21 -1.58 -10.52
N ARG A 56 -4.66 -1.01 -9.39
CA ARG A 56 -3.81 -0.26 -8.45
C ARG A 56 -2.83 -1.19 -7.74
N ILE A 57 -3.30 -2.37 -7.33
CA ILE A 57 -2.45 -3.40 -6.69
C ILE A 57 -1.37 -3.88 -7.68
N ALA A 58 -1.74 -4.22 -8.91
CA ALA A 58 -0.81 -4.71 -9.92
C ALA A 58 0.25 -3.67 -10.31
N ALA A 59 -0.13 -2.38 -10.36
CA ALA A 59 0.82 -1.30 -10.60
C ALA A 59 1.86 -1.19 -9.48
N ALA A 60 1.44 -1.28 -8.22
CA ALA A 60 2.35 -1.25 -7.09
C ALA A 60 3.28 -2.47 -7.04
N LEU A 61 2.77 -3.67 -7.35
CA LEU A 61 3.59 -4.88 -7.43
C LEU A 61 4.66 -4.76 -8.52
N ARG A 62 4.30 -4.32 -9.72
CA ARG A 62 5.27 -4.10 -10.80
C ARG A 62 6.36 -3.09 -10.41
N ALA A 63 5.95 -1.94 -9.86
CA ALA A 63 6.89 -0.91 -9.44
C ALA A 63 7.91 -1.42 -8.40
N VAL A 64 7.46 -2.22 -7.42
CA VAL A 64 8.35 -2.81 -6.40
C VAL A 64 9.30 -3.82 -7.03
N MET A 65 8.82 -4.69 -7.92
CA MET A 65 9.66 -5.68 -8.60
C MET A 65 10.69 -5.05 -9.55
N GLU A 66 10.37 -3.92 -10.17
CA GLU A 66 11.29 -3.16 -11.02
C GLU A 66 12.35 -2.41 -10.20
N SER A 67 11.98 -1.88 -9.02
CA SER A 67 12.92 -1.18 -8.13
C SER A 67 13.93 -2.09 -7.41
N ALA A 68 13.66 -3.40 -7.35
CA ALA A 68 14.52 -4.37 -6.67
C ALA A 68 15.69 -4.88 -7.54
N ALA A 69 15.75 -4.46 -8.82
CA ALA A 69 16.73 -4.91 -9.80
C ALA A 69 17.93 -3.97 -9.94
#